data_AF-A0A2E7LSI4-F1
#
_entry.id   AF-A0A2E7LSI4-F1
#
_cell.length_a   1.000
_cell.length_b   1.000
_cell.length_c   1.000
_cell.angle_alpha   90.00
_cell.angle_beta   90.00
_cell.angle_gamma   90.00
#
_symmetry.space_group_name_H-M   'P 1'
#
loop_
_entity.id
_entity.type
_entity.pdbx_description
1 polymer ?
#
loop_
_entity_poly.entity_id
_entity_poly.type
_entity_poly.pdbx_seq_one_letter_code
_entity_poly.pdbx_strand_id
1 'polypeptide(L)'
;MPISKPQKKFKYKRVRIYWQDIVSNPEWMTLDKAKDQVYSWCEDTGYLLHKDPKKLIIFASHSFDDDGELTVGNTTVYPRSVVKKIEVLK
;
A
#
# COMPACT_ATOMS: atom_id res chain seq x y z
N MET A 1 -21.32 -33.24 -15.89
CA MET A 1 -20.95 -32.46 -14.70
C MET A 1 -19.91 -31.44 -15.14
N PRO A 2 -20.06 -30.14 -14.87
CA PRO A 2 -19.00 -29.19 -15.19
C PRO A 2 -17.81 -29.45 -14.26
N ILE A 3 -16.66 -29.71 -14.86
CA ILE A 3 -15.38 -29.89 -14.17
C ILE A 3 -15.06 -28.54 -13.51
N SER A 4 -15.01 -28.50 -12.18
CA SER A 4 -14.62 -27.29 -11.45
C SER A 4 -13.20 -26.91 -11.85
N LYS A 5 -13.03 -25.73 -12.48
CA LYS A 5 -11.70 -25.18 -12.78
C LYS A 5 -10.90 -25.11 -11.46
N PRO A 6 -9.62 -25.52 -11.43
CA PRO A 6 -8.82 -25.47 -10.22
C PRO A 6 -8.69 -24.01 -9.76
N GLN A 7 -9.22 -23.69 -8.58
CA GLN A 7 -9.06 -22.36 -7.97
C GLN A 7 -7.57 -22.05 -7.81
N LYS A 8 -7.08 -21.03 -8.52
CA LYS A 8 -5.71 -20.53 -8.33
C LYS A 8 -5.57 -20.05 -6.88
N LYS A 9 -4.68 -20.68 -6.11
CA LYS A 9 -4.40 -20.28 -4.73
C LYS A 9 -3.94 -18.82 -4.70
N PHE A 10 -4.58 -18.00 -3.86
CA PHE A 10 -4.18 -16.61 -3.62
C PHE A 10 -2.82 -16.56 -2.94
N LYS A 11 -1.82 -15.90 -3.55
CA LYS A 11 -0.41 -15.99 -3.15
C LYS A 11 0.12 -14.76 -2.40
N TYR A 12 -0.66 -13.71 -2.29
CA TYR A 12 -0.18 -12.43 -1.78
C TYR A 12 -0.29 -12.37 -0.25
N LYS A 13 0.78 -11.90 0.39
CA LYS A 13 0.84 -11.75 1.84
C LYS A 13 0.09 -10.48 2.23
N ARG A 14 -0.78 -10.59 3.24
CA ARG A 14 -1.38 -9.43 3.87
C ARG A 14 -0.31 -8.70 4.69
N VAL A 15 -0.22 -7.38 4.51
CA VAL A 15 0.79 -6.53 5.12
C VAL A 15 0.15 -5.26 5.68
N ARG A 16 0.73 -4.75 6.76
CA ARG A 16 0.55 -3.38 7.22
C ARG A 16 1.82 -2.59 6.92
N ILE A 17 1.66 -1.44 6.28
CA ILE A 17 2.72 -0.53 5.87
C ILE A 17 2.65 0.70 6.76
N TYR A 18 3.79 1.08 7.35
CA TYR A 18 3.94 2.36 8.04
C TYR A 18 4.81 3.26 7.17
N TRP A 19 4.29 4.45 6.85
CA TRP A 19 4.95 5.38 5.94
C TRP A 19 4.79 6.83 6.41
N GLN A 20 5.62 7.71 5.85
CA GLN A 20 5.60 9.14 6.15
C GLN A 20 5.01 9.91 4.97
N ASP A 21 4.00 10.72 5.25
CA ASP A 21 3.34 11.55 4.25
C ASP A 21 3.84 13.00 4.28
N ILE A 22 3.87 13.61 3.10
CA ILE A 22 4.27 15.00 2.93
C ILE A 22 3.11 15.89 3.37
N VAL A 23 3.36 16.75 4.36
CA VAL A 23 2.39 17.74 4.82
C VAL A 23 2.67 19.07 4.14
N SER A 24 1.62 19.73 3.67
CA SER A 24 1.69 21.10 3.14
C SER A 24 0.75 21.98 3.97
N ASN A 25 1.26 23.11 4.44
CA ASN A 25 0.47 24.09 5.19
C ASN A 25 0.39 25.40 4.39
N PRO A 26 -0.82 25.87 4.00
CA PRO A 26 -0.99 27.08 3.20
C PRO A 26 -1.00 28.39 4.02
N GLU A 27 -0.95 28.32 5.36
CA GLU A 27 -1.04 29.50 6.22
C GLU A 27 0.26 30.32 6.23
N TRP A 28 0.11 31.64 6.38
CA TRP A 28 1.22 32.54 6.68
C TRP A 28 1.66 32.36 8.13
N MET A 29 2.95 32.12 8.35
CA MET A 29 3.49 31.92 9.69
C MET A 29 4.91 32.46 9.83
N THR A 30 5.37 32.57 11.07
CA THR A 30 6.76 32.94 11.38
C THR A 30 7.72 31.81 11.00
N LEU A 31 9.00 32.14 10.79
CA LEU A 31 10.03 31.17 10.42
C LEU A 31 10.22 30.07 11.47
N ASP A 32 10.11 30.39 12.76
CA ASP A 32 10.26 29.39 13.81
C ASP A 32 9.13 28.36 13.77
N LYS A 33 7.88 28.83 13.63
CA LYS A 33 6.72 27.94 13.45
C LYS A 33 6.83 27.08 12.19
N ALA A 34 7.40 27.62 11.11
CA ALA A 34 7.61 26.86 9.88
C ALA A 34 8.62 25.72 10.05
N LYS A 35 9.68 25.92 10.85
CA LYS A 35 10.70 24.91 11.13
C LYS A 35 10.24 23.82 12.10
N ASP A 36 9.25 24.13 12.94
CA ASP A 36 8.66 23.17 13.89
C ASP A 36 7.66 22.20 13.24
N GLN A 37 7.30 22.43 11.96
CA GLN A 37 6.41 21.52 11.24
C GLN A 37 7.03 20.13 11.05
N VAL A 38 6.20 19.12 11.14
CA VAL A 38 6.59 17.72 10.97
C VAL A 38 5.73 17.03 9.91
N TYR A 39 6.29 16.00 9.28
CA TYR A 39 5.55 15.11 8.40
C TYR A 39 4.53 14.27 9.19
N SER A 40 3.57 13.69 8.48
CA SER A 40 2.55 12.81 9.07
C SER A 40 3.00 11.35 9.05
N TRP A 41 2.65 10.61 10.09
CA TRP A 41 2.78 9.14 10.10
C TRP A 41 1.46 8.50 9.68
N CYS A 42 1.53 7.65 8.67
CA CYS A 42 0.38 6.98 8.09
C CYS A 42 0.55 5.46 8.15
N GLU A 43 -0.58 4.75 8.19
CA GLU A 43 -0.61 3.30 8.05
C GLU A 43 -1.62 2.87 7.00
N ASP A 44 -1.24 1.87 6.20
CA ASP A 44 -2.12 1.24 5.24
C ASP A 44 -2.05 -0.28 5.39
N THR A 45 -3.18 -0.95 5.21
CA THR A 45 -3.27 -2.42 5.24
C THR A 45 -3.76 -2.94 3.91
N GLY A 46 -3.04 -3.91 3.34
CA GLY A 46 -3.39 -4.51 2.05
C GLY A 46 -2.60 -5.77 1.77
N TYR A 47 -2.57 -6.19 0.51
CA TYR A 47 -1.79 -7.33 0.04
C TYR A 47 -0.58 -6.84 -0.74
N LEU A 48 0.61 -7.38 -0.43
CA LEU A 48 1.86 -6.97 -1.05
C LEU A 48 1.94 -7.45 -2.50
N LEU A 49 1.73 -6.55 -3.47
CA LEU A 49 1.81 -6.86 -4.91
C LEU A 49 3.25 -6.88 -5.41
N HIS A 50 4.01 -5.84 -5.06
CA HIS A 50 5.35 -5.63 -5.60
C HIS A 50 6.23 -4.87 -4.61
N LYS A 51 7.52 -5.19 -4.61
CA LYS A 51 8.53 -4.48 -3.83
C LYS A 51 9.87 -4.56 -4.54
N ASP A 52 10.43 -3.40 -4.87
CA ASP A 52 11.79 -3.25 -5.36
C ASP A 52 12.49 -2.13 -4.56
N PRO A 53 13.74 -1.74 -4.88
CA PRO A 53 14.42 -0.64 -4.19
C PRO A 53 13.81 0.76 -4.41
N LYS A 54 12.99 0.96 -5.44
CA LYS A 54 12.39 2.26 -5.81
C LYS A 54 10.96 2.42 -5.32
N LYS A 55 10.14 1.37 -5.40
CA LYS A 55 8.73 1.41 -5.07
C LYS A 55 8.22 0.17 -4.33
N LEU A 56 7.12 0.36 -3.61
CA LEU A 56 6.30 -0.67 -3.01
C LEU A 56 4.85 -0.49 -3.49
N ILE A 57 4.19 -1.58 -3.85
CA ILE A 57 2.80 -1.56 -4.30
C ILE A 57 1.99 -2.54 -3.46
N ILE A 58 0.87 -2.07 -2.93
CA ILE A 58 -0.16 -2.92 -2.30
C ILE A 58 -1.49 -2.76 -3.02
N PHE A 59 -2.42 -3.70 -2.78
CA PHE A 59 -3.83 -3.58 -3.15
C PHE A 59 -4.73 -3.98 -1.99
N ALA A 60 -5.90 -3.35 -1.87
CA ALA A 60 -6.87 -3.67 -0.82
C ALA A 60 -8.00 -4.60 -1.30
N SER A 61 -8.29 -4.61 -2.59
CA SER A 61 -9.42 -5.34 -3.17
C SER A 61 -8.96 -6.28 -4.30
N HIS A 62 -9.59 -7.45 -4.43
CA HIS A 62 -9.34 -8.36 -5.55
C HIS A 62 -10.58 -9.21 -5.88
N SER A 63 -10.67 -9.65 -7.13
CA SER A 63 -11.68 -10.59 -7.62
C SER A 63 -11.04 -11.60 -8.58
N PHE A 64 -11.68 -12.75 -8.74
CA PHE A 64 -11.34 -13.69 -9.81
C PHE A 64 -12.41 -13.60 -10.89
N ASP A 65 -11.99 -13.41 -12.14
CA ASP A 65 -12.88 -13.39 -13.30
C ASP A 65 -13.26 -14.82 -13.73
N ASP A 66 -14.19 -14.97 -14.67
CA ASP A 66 -14.73 -16.29 -15.10
C ASP A 66 -13.66 -17.25 -15.66
N ASP A 67 -12.54 -16.69 -16.13
CA ASP A 67 -11.36 -17.43 -16.60
C ASP A 67 -10.33 -17.73 -15.51
N GLY A 68 -10.61 -17.34 -14.27
CA GLY A 68 -9.72 -17.50 -13.12
C GLY A 68 -8.51 -16.56 -13.18
N GLU A 69 -8.62 -15.45 -13.90
CA GLU A 69 -7.68 -14.34 -13.84
C GLU A 69 -7.94 -13.54 -12.56
N LEU A 70 -6.86 -13.08 -11.90
CA LEU A 70 -6.96 -12.28 -10.68
C LEU A 70 -6.89 -10.80 -11.06
N THR A 71 -7.98 -10.08 -10.80
CA THR A 71 -8.05 -8.63 -10.97
C THR A 71 -7.92 -7.96 -9.60
N VAL A 72 -7.17 -6.86 -9.51
CA VAL A 72 -6.90 -6.15 -8.25
C VAL A 72 -7.33 -4.69 -8.34
N GLY A 73 -7.83 -4.15 -7.22
CA GLY A 73 -8.30 -2.78 -7.08
C GLY A 73 -7.80 -2.12 -5.80
N ASN A 74 -8.03 -0.81 -5.68
CA ASN A 74 -7.55 0.01 -4.57
C ASN A 74 -6.04 -0.18 -4.37
N THR A 75 -5.29 0.03 -5.45
CA THR A 75 -3.83 -0.06 -5.42
C THR A 75 -3.25 1.21 -4.85
N THR A 76 -2.20 1.07 -4.05
CA THR A 76 -1.42 2.21 -3.55
C THR A 76 0.04 1.97 -3.85
N VAL A 77 0.69 2.97 -4.44
CA VAL A 77 2.10 2.94 -4.83
C VAL A 77 2.88 3.92 -3.96
N TYR A 78 3.88 3.42 -3.25
CA TYR A 78 4.73 4.24 -2.39
C TYR A 78 6.16 4.27 -2.96
N PRO A 79 6.81 5.44 -3.01
CA PRO A 79 8.26 5.50 -3.06
C PRO A 79 8.85 4.73 -1.88
N ARG A 80 9.92 3.96 -2.10
CA ARG A 80 10.53 3.19 -1.00
C ARG A 80 11.11 4.07 0.10
N SER A 81 11.51 5.30 -0.23
CA SER A 81 12.06 6.27 0.72
C SER A 81 11.10 6.66 1.84
N VAL A 82 9.78 6.66 1.57
CA VAL A 82 8.77 7.06 2.57
C VAL A 82 8.27 5.88 3.43
N VAL A 83 8.43 4.64 2.96
CA VAL A 83 8.01 3.44 3.71
C VAL A 83 9.06 3.07 4.76
N LYS A 84 8.67 3.12 6.04
CA LYS A 84 9.57 2.92 7.19
C LYS A 84 9.46 1.54 7.83
N LYS A 85 8.29 0.92 7.78
CA LYS A 85 8.09 -0.46 8.27
C LYS A 85 7.09 -1.20 7.40
N ILE A 86 7.36 -2.49 7.19
CA ILE A 86 6.46 -3.44 6.53
C ILE A 86 6.27 -4.59 7.50
N GLU A 87 5.04 -4.79 7.96
CA GLU A 87 4.68 -5.86 8.88
C GLU A 87 3.80 -6.87 8.15
N VAL A 88 4.20 -8.15 8.18
CA VAL A 88 3.39 -9.23 7.60
C VAL A 88 2.36 -9.65 8.64
N LEU A 89 1.09 -9.53 8.29
CA LEU A 89 -0.02 -9.92 9.15
C LEU A 89 -0.28 -11.42 8.99
N LYS A 90 -0.47 -12.12 10.11
CA LYS A 90 -0.85 -13.53 10.15
C LYS A 90 -2.35 -13.71 10.02
#